data_AF-A0A1M5NJE2-F1
#
_entry.id   AF-A0A1M5NJE2-F1
#
_cell.length_a   1.000
_cell.length_b   1.000
_cell.length_c   1.000
_cell.angle_alpha   90.00
_cell.angle_beta   90.00
_cell.angle_gamma   90.00
#
_symmetry.space_group_name_H-M   'P 1'
#
loop_
_entity.id
_entity.type
_entity.pdbx_description
1 polymer ?
#
loop_
_entity_poly.entity_id
_entity_poly.type
_entity_poly.pdbx_seq_one_letter_code
_entity_poly.pdbx_strand_id
1 'polypeptide(L)'
;MNLARTSSVLVIAIIVLSGCVNTHSLYYFGNYSAASYAYKRTPTAETRAELKQSLLTIIIESERREKRVPPGIYIELAIMEFEDDRPGRGNQYLASELALYPESATLVNRLSAQMAPKDGEE
;
A
#
# COMPACT_ATOMS: atom_id res chain seq x y z
N MET A 1 -1.00 52.25 -23.84
CA MET A 1 -0.60 50.90 -24.29
C MET A 1 -0.02 50.00 -23.18
N ASN A 2 0.02 50.40 -21.90
CA ASN A 2 0.63 49.60 -20.82
C ASN A 2 -0.36 48.73 -20.02
N LEU A 3 -1.67 49.01 -20.11
CA LEU A 3 -2.70 48.30 -19.35
C LEU A 3 -2.98 46.88 -19.89
N ALA A 4 -2.80 46.67 -21.21
CA ALA A 4 -2.96 45.35 -21.84
C ALA A 4 -1.77 44.40 -21.55
N ARG A 5 -0.56 44.94 -21.36
CA ARG A 5 0.65 44.15 -21.04
C ARG A 5 0.65 43.65 -19.61
N THR A 6 0.17 44.44 -18.65
CA THR A 6 0.03 44.02 -17.24
C THR A 6 -1.08 42.99 -17.07
N SER A 7 -2.17 43.10 -17.83
CA SER A 7 -3.28 42.15 -17.81
C SER A 7 -2.88 40.75 -18.32
N SER A 8 -2.03 40.66 -19.35
CA SER A 8 -1.52 39.37 -19.85
C SER A 8 -0.59 38.64 -18.86
N VAL A 9 0.23 39.38 -18.10
CA VAL A 9 1.13 38.78 -17.10
C VAL A 9 0.34 38.20 -15.92
N LEU A 10 -0.75 38.86 -15.51
CA LEU A 10 -1.60 38.40 -14.41
C LEU A 10 -2.35 37.11 -14.75
N VAL A 11 -2.84 36.97 -15.99
CA VAL A 11 -3.51 35.75 -16.45
C VAL A 11 -2.55 34.56 -16.52
N ILE A 12 -1.32 34.78 -16.99
CA ILE A 12 -0.28 33.73 -17.01
C ILE A 12 0.08 33.31 -15.58
N ALA A 13 0.20 34.26 -14.64
CA ALA A 13 0.46 33.94 -13.23
C ALA A 13 -0.66 33.08 -12.62
N ILE A 14 -1.93 33.40 -12.88
CA ILE A 14 -3.07 32.62 -12.36
C ILE A 14 -3.09 31.19 -12.91
N ILE A 15 -2.74 31.00 -14.19
CA ILE A 15 -2.68 29.66 -14.81
C ILE A 15 -1.54 28.81 -14.22
N VAL A 16 -0.40 29.41 -13.88
CA VAL A 16 0.74 28.71 -13.25
C VAL A 16 0.42 28.28 -11.80
N LEU A 17 -0.47 28.99 -11.10
CA LEU A 17 -0.90 28.59 -9.74
C LEU A 17 -1.99 27.50 -9.73
N SER A 18 -2.65 27.21 -10.86
CA SER A 18 -3.57 26.07 -10.98
C SER A 18 -2.83 24.75 -11.21
N GLY A 19 -2.31 24.16 -10.13
CA GLY A 19 -1.91 22.75 -10.14
C GLY A 19 -3.14 21.86 -10.32
N CYS A 20 -3.06 20.88 -11.24
CA CYS A 20 -4.08 19.83 -11.35
C CYS A 20 -4.07 18.97 -10.08
N VAL A 21 -4.92 19.30 -9.12
CA VAL A 21 -5.23 18.38 -8.01
C VAL A 21 -6.12 17.28 -8.57
N ASN A 22 -5.52 16.16 -8.97
CA ASN A 22 -6.29 14.97 -9.28
C ASN A 22 -6.87 14.43 -7.96
N THR A 23 -8.14 14.73 -7.71
CA THR A 23 -8.86 14.33 -6.48
C THR A 23 -9.23 12.85 -6.47
N HIS A 24 -9.06 12.13 -7.59
CA HIS A 24 -9.38 10.72 -7.69
C HIS A 24 -8.15 9.87 -7.32
N SER A 25 -8.11 9.41 -6.07
CA SER A 25 -7.11 8.43 -5.63
C SER A 25 -7.29 7.11 -6.39
N LEU A 26 -6.18 6.63 -6.99
CA LEU A 26 -6.12 5.32 -7.65
C LEU A 26 -6.45 4.18 -6.68
N TYR A 27 -6.08 4.35 -5.41
CA TYR A 27 -6.18 3.32 -4.37
C TYR A 27 -7.07 3.76 -3.22
N TYR A 28 -7.60 2.79 -2.48
CA TYR A 28 -8.21 3.00 -1.17
C TYR A 28 -7.22 2.56 -0.08
N PHE A 29 -6.86 3.48 0.82
CA PHE A 29 -5.92 3.20 1.92
C PHE A 29 -6.58 3.16 3.31
N GLY A 30 -7.87 3.48 3.43
CA GLY A 30 -8.56 3.52 4.71
C GLY A 30 -7.76 4.26 5.80
N ASN A 31 -7.55 3.61 6.95
CA ASN A 31 -6.77 4.11 8.08
C ASN A 31 -5.32 3.58 8.14
N TYR A 32 -4.79 3.00 7.05
CA TYR A 32 -3.49 2.32 7.04
C TYR A 32 -2.33 3.17 7.59
N SER A 33 -2.24 4.44 7.19
CA SER A 33 -1.16 5.32 7.66
C SER A 33 -1.15 5.44 9.19
N ALA A 34 -2.31 5.59 9.81
CA ALA A 34 -2.44 5.69 11.26
C ALA A 34 -2.10 4.35 11.95
N ALA A 35 -2.64 3.24 11.45
CA ALA A 35 -2.41 1.91 12.03
C ALA A 35 -0.94 1.47 11.88
N SER A 36 -0.34 1.70 10.71
CA SER A 36 1.08 1.41 10.43
C SER A 36 1.99 2.23 11.32
N TYR A 37 1.68 3.53 11.50
CA TYR A 37 2.42 4.39 12.43
C TYR A 37 2.28 3.91 13.88
N ALA A 38 1.07 3.54 14.32
CA ALA A 38 0.83 3.04 15.67
C ALA A 38 1.65 1.78 15.96
N TYR A 39 1.63 0.80 15.06
CA TYR A 39 2.42 -0.43 15.19
C TYR A 39 3.94 -0.15 15.20
N LYS A 40 4.43 0.70 14.29
CA LYS A 40 5.85 1.07 14.24
C LYS A 40 6.31 1.82 15.50
N ARG A 41 5.45 2.67 16.06
CA ARG A 41 5.74 3.45 17.27
C ARG A 41 5.73 2.57 18.52
N THR A 42 4.74 1.68 18.63
CA THR A 42 4.53 0.83 19.79
C THR A 42 4.13 -0.57 19.32
N PRO A 43 5.09 -1.48 19.06
CA PRO A 43 4.79 -2.81 18.54
C PRO A 43 4.23 -3.72 19.63
N THR A 44 2.90 -3.75 19.77
CA THR A 44 2.18 -4.62 20.69
C THR A 44 1.23 -5.54 19.90
N ALA A 45 0.64 -6.52 20.59
CA ALA A 45 -0.35 -7.40 19.97
C ALA A 45 -1.57 -6.59 19.47
N GLU A 46 -1.98 -5.57 20.21
CA GLU A 46 -3.11 -4.70 19.87
C GLU A 46 -2.80 -3.89 18.61
N THR A 47 -1.68 -3.17 18.57
CA THR A 47 -1.33 -2.33 17.40
C THR A 47 -1.05 -3.17 16.16
N ARG A 48 -0.52 -4.40 16.33
CA ARG A 48 -0.38 -5.37 15.24
C ARG A 48 -1.75 -5.82 14.72
N ALA A 49 -2.68 -6.13 15.61
CA ALA A 49 -4.04 -6.54 15.23
C ALA A 49 -4.79 -5.40 14.51
N GLU A 50 -4.64 -4.16 14.97
CA GLU A 50 -5.20 -2.97 14.31
C GLU A 50 -4.65 -2.78 12.90
N LEU A 51 -3.33 -2.91 12.73
CA LEU A 51 -2.69 -2.85 11.42
C LEU A 51 -3.19 -3.97 10.50
N LYS A 52 -3.22 -5.21 10.99
CA LYS A 52 -3.75 -6.35 10.22
C LYS A 52 -5.19 -6.13 9.79
N GLN A 53 -6.04 -5.64 10.69
CA GLN A 53 -7.43 -5.30 10.38
C GLN A 53 -7.52 -4.19 9.33
N SER A 54 -6.65 -3.18 9.39
CA SER A 54 -6.57 -2.12 8.38
C SER A 54 -6.23 -2.66 6.99
N LEU A 55 -5.24 -3.55 6.89
CA LEU A 55 -4.84 -4.20 5.63
C LEU A 55 -5.98 -5.05 5.03
N LEU A 56 -6.66 -5.85 5.85
CA LEU A 56 -7.82 -6.64 5.40
C LEU A 56 -8.98 -5.76 4.94
N THR A 57 -9.24 -4.66 5.66
CA THR A 57 -10.28 -3.68 5.29
C THR A 57 -9.96 -3.02 3.96
N ILE A 58 -8.68 -2.74 3.67
CA ILE A 58 -8.26 -2.21 2.36
C ILE A 58 -8.62 -3.17 1.24
N ILE A 59 -8.37 -4.48 1.39
CA ILE A 59 -8.71 -5.47 0.37
C ILE A 59 -10.21 -5.45 0.09
N ILE A 60 -11.03 -5.59 1.13
CA ILE A 60 -12.49 -5.64 1.03
C ILE A 60 -13.05 -4.36 0.39
N GLU A 61 -12.59 -3.19 0.84
CA GLU A 61 -13.10 -1.91 0.32
C GLU A 61 -12.57 -1.60 -1.08
N SER A 62 -11.36 -2.03 -1.43
CA SER A 62 -10.85 -1.92 -2.80
C SER A 62 -11.73 -2.73 -3.75
N GLU A 63 -12.03 -3.99 -3.43
CA GLU A 63 -12.94 -4.83 -4.21
C GLU A 63 -14.34 -4.19 -4.32
N ARG A 64 -14.92 -3.77 -3.19
CA ARG A 64 -16.25 -3.13 -3.16
C ARG A 64 -16.32 -1.83 -3.98
N ARG A 65 -15.20 -1.13 -4.12
CA ARG A 65 -15.09 0.14 -4.86
C ARG A 65 -14.58 -0.05 -6.29
N GLU A 66 -14.42 -1.31 -6.74
CA GLU A 66 -13.83 -1.66 -8.04
C GLU A 66 -12.46 -0.99 -8.24
N LYS A 67 -11.69 -0.86 -7.15
CA LYS A 67 -10.33 -0.35 -7.14
C LYS A 67 -9.36 -1.51 -6.99
N ARG A 68 -8.17 -1.33 -7.56
CA ARG A 68 -7.06 -2.25 -7.31
C ARG A 68 -6.62 -2.13 -5.85
N VAL A 69 -6.30 -3.25 -5.22
CA VAL A 69 -5.64 -3.27 -3.89
C VAL A 69 -4.27 -2.62 -4.03
N PRO A 70 -3.89 -1.62 -3.21
CA PRO A 70 -2.60 -0.95 -3.34
C PRO A 70 -1.40 -1.92 -3.24
N PRO A 71 -0.27 -1.60 -3.91
CA PRO A 71 0.91 -2.45 -3.88
C PRO A 71 1.44 -2.60 -2.46
N GLY A 72 1.96 -3.78 -2.13
CA GLY A 72 2.57 -4.09 -0.84
C GLY A 72 1.59 -4.46 0.28
N ILE A 73 0.28 -4.22 0.15
CA ILE A 73 -0.71 -4.63 1.16
C ILE A 73 -0.72 -6.15 1.35
N TYR A 74 -0.67 -6.90 0.25
CA TYR A 74 -0.58 -8.35 0.31
C TYR A 74 0.76 -8.83 0.85
N ILE A 75 1.87 -8.13 0.54
CA ILE A 75 3.19 -8.47 1.08
C ILE A 75 3.21 -8.32 2.61
N GLU A 76 2.68 -7.23 3.15
CA GLU A 76 2.67 -7.00 4.60
C GLU A 76 1.80 -8.02 5.33
N LEU A 77 0.64 -8.38 4.76
CA LEU A 77 -0.16 -9.49 5.25
C LEU A 77 0.59 -10.82 5.17
N ALA A 78 1.31 -11.09 4.09
CA ALA A 78 2.09 -12.31 3.94
C ALA A 78 3.14 -12.43 5.05
N ILE A 79 3.88 -11.35 5.34
CA ILE A 79 4.85 -11.29 6.43
C ILE A 79 4.19 -11.64 7.76
N MET A 80 3.05 -11.03 8.08
CA MET A 80 2.31 -11.34 9.31
C MET A 80 1.85 -12.79 9.38
N GLU A 81 1.48 -13.39 8.25
CA GLU A 81 1.10 -14.81 8.20
C GLU A 81 2.30 -15.74 8.39
N PHE A 82 3.47 -15.41 7.86
CA PHE A 82 4.69 -16.17 8.12
C PHE A 82 5.14 -16.06 9.58
N GLU A 83 5.08 -14.86 10.17
CA GLU A 83 5.36 -14.64 11.60
C GLU A 83 4.41 -15.43 12.52
N ASP A 84 3.17 -15.63 12.08
CA ASP A 84 2.16 -16.40 12.79
C ASP A 84 2.21 -17.92 12.48
N ASP A 85 3.30 -18.41 11.87
CA ASP A 85 3.52 -19.81 11.47
C ASP A 85 2.43 -20.37 10.53
N ARG A 86 1.93 -19.53 9.63
CA ARG A 86 0.90 -19.87 8.62
C ARG A 86 1.41 -19.64 7.20
N PRO A 87 2.48 -20.34 6.77
CA PRO A 87 3.12 -20.12 5.47
C PRO A 87 2.19 -20.35 4.28
N GLY A 88 1.19 -21.23 4.41
CA GLY A 88 0.18 -21.43 3.38
C GLY A 88 -0.61 -20.16 3.05
N ARG A 89 -1.01 -19.39 4.07
CA ARG A 89 -1.70 -18.10 3.88
C ARG A 89 -0.74 -17.01 3.41
N GLY A 90 0.49 -17.02 3.92
CA GLY A 90 1.55 -16.12 3.44
C GLY A 90 1.77 -16.24 1.93
N ASN A 91 1.94 -17.49 1.44
CA ASN A 91 2.14 -17.77 0.02
C ASN A 91 0.93 -17.38 -0.84
N GLN A 92 -0.29 -17.53 -0.33
CA GLN A 92 -1.50 -17.06 -1.03
C GLN A 92 -1.48 -15.55 -1.23
N TYR A 93 -1.13 -14.78 -0.19
CA TYR A 93 -1.02 -13.33 -0.33
C TYR A 93 0.10 -12.92 -1.28
N LEU A 94 1.26 -13.57 -1.25
CA LEU A 94 2.33 -13.30 -2.23
C LEU A 94 1.91 -13.59 -3.67
N ALA A 95 1.12 -14.64 -3.90
CA ALA A 95 0.55 -14.92 -5.21
C ALA A 95 -0.41 -13.80 -5.66
N SER A 96 -1.26 -13.30 -4.76
CA SER A 96 -2.14 -12.16 -5.04
C SER A 96 -1.37 -10.88 -5.37
N GLU A 97 -0.25 -10.62 -4.68
CA GLU A 97 0.63 -9.50 -5.01
C GLU A 97 1.19 -9.66 -6.43
N LEU A 98 1.73 -10.82 -6.79
CA LEU A 98 2.31 -11.06 -8.13
C LEU A 98 1.27 -10.97 -9.25
N ALA A 99 0.03 -11.40 -8.99
CA ALA A 99 -1.06 -11.34 -9.95
C ALA A 99 -1.42 -9.88 -10.30
N LEU A 100 -1.38 -8.99 -9.32
CA LEU A 100 -1.59 -7.57 -9.55
C LEU A 100 -0.30 -6.91 -10.07
N TYR A 101 0.78 -7.04 -9.32
CA TYR A 101 2.05 -6.31 -9.42
C TYR A 101 3.22 -7.24 -9.82
N PRO A 102 3.34 -7.67 -11.09
CA PRO A 102 4.43 -8.54 -11.54
C PRO A 102 5.83 -7.89 -11.36
N GLU A 103 5.91 -6.56 -11.31
CA GLU A 103 7.13 -5.83 -11.00
C GLU A 103 7.68 -6.12 -9.58
N SER A 104 6.82 -6.57 -8.67
CA SER A 104 7.21 -6.95 -7.30
C SER A 104 7.95 -8.30 -7.23
N ALA A 105 8.05 -9.04 -8.35
CA ALA A 105 8.57 -10.41 -8.36
C ALA A 105 9.94 -10.59 -7.71
N THR A 106 10.84 -9.62 -7.88
CA THR A 106 12.16 -9.68 -7.23
C THR A 106 12.05 -9.64 -5.71
N LEU A 107 11.15 -8.82 -5.16
CA LEU A 107 10.91 -8.73 -3.72
C LEU A 107 10.22 -9.99 -3.20
N VAL A 108 9.15 -10.43 -3.88
CA VAL A 108 8.39 -11.62 -3.51
C VAL A 108 9.29 -12.86 -3.47
N ASN A 109 10.11 -13.08 -4.51
CA ASN A 109 11.02 -14.22 -4.56
C ASN A 109 12.03 -14.22 -3.42
N ARG A 110 12.57 -13.06 -3.04
CA ARG A 110 13.47 -12.94 -1.88
C ARG A 110 12.74 -13.25 -0.58
N LEU A 111 11.54 -12.73 -0.40
CA LEU A 111 10.75 -12.94 0.82
C LEU A 111 10.38 -14.43 0.98
N SER A 112 9.88 -15.07 -0.07
CA SER A 112 9.56 -16.51 -0.05
C SER A 112 10.79 -17.36 0.29
N ALA A 113 11.98 -17.00 -0.21
CA ALA A 113 13.20 -17.72 0.10
C ALA A 113 13.67 -17.53 1.55
N GLN A 114 13.45 -16.36 2.14
CA GLN A 114 13.83 -16.06 3.53
C GLN A 114 12.88 -16.66 4.55
N MET A 115 11.59 -16.72 4.21
CA MET A 115 10.52 -17.16 5.11
C MET A 115 10.12 -18.63 4.89
N ALA A 116 10.78 -19.33 3.94
CA ALA A 116 10.63 -20.77 3.79
C ALA A 116 11.00 -21.45 5.14
N PRO A 117 10.24 -22.48 5.56
CA PRO A 117 10.62 -23.28 6.71
C PRO A 117 12.07 -23.75 6.51
N LYS A 118 12.91 -23.59 7.53
CA LYS A 118 14.21 -24.26 7.52
C LYS A 118 13.95 -25.74 7.74
N ASP A 119 13.87 -26.47 6.65
CA ASP A 119 13.80 -27.93 6.69
C ASP A 119 15.08 -28.48 7.37
N GLY A 120 14.94 -29.02 8.58
CA GLY A 120 15.74 -30.16 9.09
C GLY A 120 17.14 -29.91 9.65
N GLU A 121 17.24 -29.39 10.89
CA GLU A 121 18.24 -29.87 11.85
C GLU A 121 17.53 -30.57 13.02
N GLU A 122 17.14 -31.83 12.80
CA GLU A 122 17.11 -32.90 13.83
C GLU A 122 17.65 -34.19 13.20
#